data_AF-A0A7M2SZ59-F1
#
_entry.id   AF-A0A7M2SZ59-F1
#
_cell.length_a   1.000
_cell.length_b   1.000
_cell.length_c   1.000
_cell.angle_alpha   90.00
_cell.angle_beta   90.00
_cell.angle_gamma   90.00
#
_symmetry.space_group_name_H-M   'P 1'
#
loop_
_entity.id
_entity.type
_entity.pdbx_description
1 polymer ?
#
loop_
_entity_poly.entity_id
_entity_poly.type
_entity_poly.pdbx_seq_one_letter_code
_entity_poly.pdbx_strand_id
1 'polypeptide(L)'
;MKRMAAAMAAGIVLAGTASASASASAAAAAPQNRKVCQSTTLFISHTLCVDFQNQLFDADVVRMEVRASTSTGMGHWELFGPRGTIKNSLDGEWKDRTHDWSGYQDGAHGDLWCAVFWRNTGAGYIKGTQPLCVRAGGI
;
A
#
# COMPACT_ATOMS: atom_id res chain seq x y z
N MET A 1 54.77 -25.47 60.21
CA MET A 1 54.37 -26.89 60.30
C MET A 1 53.49 -27.24 59.11
N LYS A 2 53.65 -28.46 58.54
CA LYS A 2 52.86 -29.11 57.46
C LYS A 2 52.96 -28.45 56.07
N ARG A 3 53.77 -28.90 55.10
CA ARG A 3 53.85 -30.15 54.29
C ARG A 3 52.65 -30.44 53.36
N MET A 4 53.03 -30.68 52.08
CA MET A 4 52.39 -31.53 51.04
C MET A 4 51.20 -30.91 50.28
N ALA A 5 50.97 -31.12 48.98
CA ALA A 5 51.63 -31.92 47.93
C ALA A 5 51.16 -31.44 46.53
N ALA A 6 51.82 -31.98 45.51
CA ALA A 6 51.69 -31.80 44.06
C ALA A 6 50.28 -31.82 43.44
N ALA A 7 50.17 -31.24 42.24
CA ALA A 7 49.62 -31.93 41.06
C ALA A 7 49.95 -31.17 39.76
N MET A 8 50.27 -31.94 38.72
CA MET A 8 50.56 -31.50 37.35
C MET A 8 49.27 -31.26 36.54
N ALA A 9 49.37 -30.46 35.47
CA ALA A 9 48.80 -30.73 34.13
C ALA A 9 49.03 -29.47 33.26
N ALA A 10 49.99 -29.52 32.33
CA ALA A 10 49.77 -29.89 30.92
C ALA A 10 49.04 -28.79 30.14
N GLY A 11 49.80 -28.15 29.24
CA GLY A 11 49.41 -26.97 28.49
C GLY A 11 48.26 -27.20 27.52
N ILE A 12 47.51 -26.14 27.30
CA ILE A 12 46.55 -25.99 26.22
C ILE A 12 47.23 -25.10 25.17
N VAL A 13 47.48 -25.65 24.00
CA VAL A 13 47.61 -24.88 22.75
C VAL A 13 46.36 -25.19 21.94
N LEU A 14 45.76 -24.14 21.37
CA LEU A 14 44.80 -24.04 20.24
C LEU A 14 43.77 -22.94 20.60
N ALA A 15 43.36 -22.01 19.76
CA ALA A 15 43.62 -21.75 18.35
C ALA A 15 43.28 -20.25 18.09
N GLY A 16 43.79 -19.71 16.99
CA GLY A 16 43.73 -18.29 16.65
C GLY A 16 42.32 -17.71 16.65
N THR A 17 42.20 -16.51 17.24
CA THR A 17 41.04 -15.65 17.10
C THR A 17 41.01 -15.09 15.68
N ALA A 18 40.29 -15.75 14.79
CA ALA A 18 39.89 -15.13 13.54
C ALA A 18 38.90 -14.01 13.87
N SER A 19 39.36 -12.76 13.71
CA SER A 19 38.50 -11.58 13.68
C SER A 19 37.61 -11.67 12.44
N ALA A 20 36.49 -12.39 12.55
CA ALA A 20 35.42 -12.34 11.57
C ALA A 20 34.56 -11.10 11.89
N SER A 21 34.97 -9.95 11.36
CA SER A 21 34.09 -8.81 11.18
C SER A 21 33.02 -9.21 10.16
N ALA A 22 31.98 -9.91 10.61
CA ALA A 22 30.80 -10.13 9.81
C ALA A 22 30.07 -8.80 9.70
N SER A 23 30.44 -8.03 8.69
CA SER A 23 29.64 -6.94 8.16
C SER A 23 28.26 -7.51 7.82
N ALA A 24 27.32 -7.40 8.75
CA ALA A 24 25.92 -7.58 8.45
C ALA A 24 25.60 -6.48 7.43
N SER A 25 25.60 -6.84 6.14
CA SER A 25 25.00 -5.96 5.15
C SER A 25 23.55 -5.81 5.59
N ALA A 26 23.19 -4.63 6.08
CA ALA A 26 21.81 -4.24 6.13
C ALA A 26 21.30 -4.39 4.69
N ALA A 27 20.63 -5.52 4.41
CA ALA A 27 19.87 -5.66 3.19
C ALA A 27 18.94 -4.45 3.21
N ALA A 28 19.15 -3.50 2.29
CA ALA A 28 18.24 -2.39 2.11
C ALA A 28 16.85 -3.03 1.99
N ALA A 29 15.99 -2.78 2.98
CA ALA A 29 14.66 -3.34 3.00
C ALA A 29 14.04 -2.99 1.64
N ALA A 30 13.62 -4.02 0.89
CA ALA A 30 12.95 -3.80 -0.39
C ALA A 30 11.84 -2.77 -0.15
N PRO A 31 11.76 -1.70 -0.95
CA PRO A 31 10.82 -0.64 -0.67
C PRO A 31 9.43 -1.27 -0.68
N GLN A 32 8.76 -1.19 0.47
CA GLN A 32 7.43 -1.74 0.59
C GLN A 32 6.44 -0.75 -0.02
N ASN A 33 5.39 -1.26 -0.65
CA ASN A 33 4.30 -0.40 -1.09
C ASN A 33 3.52 0.07 0.15
N ARG A 34 3.03 1.31 0.13
CA ARG A 34 2.19 1.88 1.20
C ARG A 34 0.75 1.96 0.71
N LYS A 35 -0.15 1.23 1.38
CA LYS A 35 -1.59 1.31 1.13
C LYS A 35 -2.23 2.39 2.00
N VAL A 36 -2.98 3.29 1.38
CA VAL A 36 -3.78 4.31 2.08
C VAL A 36 -5.23 4.15 1.67
N CYS A 37 -6.13 4.06 2.65
CA CYS A 37 -7.56 3.89 2.41
C CYS A 37 -8.36 5.05 3.01
N GLN A 38 -9.39 5.46 2.30
CA GLN A 38 -10.43 6.36 2.79
C GLN A 38 -11.79 5.74 2.58
N SER A 39 -12.73 6.04 3.48
CA SER A 39 -14.11 5.58 3.41
C SER A 39 -15.06 6.75 3.59
N THR A 40 -16.23 6.66 2.99
CA THR A 40 -17.33 7.59 3.21
C THR A 40 -18.66 6.87 3.18
N THR A 41 -19.66 7.46 3.83
CA THR A 41 -21.03 6.96 3.90
C THR A 41 -21.98 8.12 3.64
N LEU A 42 -22.19 8.42 2.36
CA LEU A 42 -23.17 9.43 1.90
C LEU A 42 -24.01 8.81 0.79
N PHE A 43 -25.18 8.28 1.16
CA PHE A 43 -26.10 7.48 0.31
C PHE A 43 -25.53 6.15 -0.20
N ILE A 44 -24.24 6.12 -0.53
CA ILE A 44 -23.44 4.96 -0.90
C ILE A 44 -22.23 4.90 0.05
N SER A 45 -22.18 3.85 0.86
CA SER A 45 -20.99 3.49 1.62
C SER A 45 -19.95 2.86 0.70
N HIS A 46 -18.77 3.47 0.63
CA HIS A 46 -17.66 2.95 -0.16
C HIS A 46 -16.30 3.30 0.43
N THR A 47 -15.30 2.51 0.06
CA THR A 47 -13.90 2.68 0.46
C THR A 47 -13.04 2.71 -0.78
N LEU A 48 -12.20 3.74 -0.91
CA LEU A 48 -11.12 3.80 -1.88
C LEU A 48 -9.81 3.49 -1.18
N CYS A 49 -9.03 2.57 -1.71
CA CYS A 49 -7.67 2.31 -1.32
C CYS A 49 -6.71 2.52 -2.49
N VAL A 50 -5.55 3.12 -2.20
CA VAL A 50 -4.49 3.41 -3.17
C VAL A 50 -3.18 2.86 -2.63
N ASP A 51 -2.50 2.04 -3.43
CA ASP A 51 -1.18 1.52 -3.12
C ASP A 51 -0.13 2.39 -3.80
N PHE A 52 0.62 3.13 -2.99
CA PHE A 52 1.76 3.93 -3.42
C PHE A 52 3.02 3.06 -3.45
N GLN A 53 3.84 3.25 -4.48
CA GLN A 53 5.18 2.67 -4.53
C GLN A 53 6.07 3.38 -3.48
N ASN A 54 7.03 2.65 -2.90
CA ASN A 54 8.05 3.12 -1.95
C ASN A 54 7.59 4.03 -0.78
N GLN A 55 7.63 3.50 0.45
CA GLN A 55 6.97 4.07 1.64
C GLN A 55 7.32 5.50 2.10
N LEU A 56 8.45 6.09 1.67
CA LEU A 56 8.96 7.30 2.34
C LEU A 56 8.70 8.60 1.56
N PHE A 57 8.72 8.57 0.23
CA PHE A 57 8.65 9.79 -0.59
C PHE A 57 7.91 9.63 -1.92
N ASP A 58 7.48 8.43 -2.28
CA ASP A 58 6.91 8.25 -3.62
C ASP A 58 5.39 8.44 -3.63
N ALA A 59 4.97 9.22 -4.62
CA ALA A 59 3.59 9.52 -4.94
C ALA A 59 3.07 8.66 -6.11
N ASP A 60 3.95 7.84 -6.68
CA ASP A 60 3.64 6.90 -7.74
C ASP A 60 2.67 5.84 -7.23
N VAL A 61 1.68 5.53 -8.06
CA VAL A 61 0.62 4.58 -7.72
C VAL A 61 0.78 3.33 -8.55
N VAL A 62 0.67 2.18 -7.88
CA VAL A 62 0.74 0.85 -8.51
C VAL A 62 -0.60 0.12 -8.53
N ARG A 63 -1.54 0.55 -7.70
CA ARG A 63 -2.89 -0.02 -7.61
C ARG A 63 -3.89 0.98 -7.03
N MET A 64 -5.11 0.94 -7.53
CA MET A 64 -6.28 1.58 -6.95
C MET A 64 -7.42 0.59 -6.84
N GLU A 65 -8.19 0.68 -5.76
CA GLU A 65 -9.31 -0.20 -5.50
C GLU A 65 -10.44 0.58 -4.84
N VAL A 66 -11.63 0.57 -5.45
CA VAL A 66 -12.85 1.08 -4.82
C VAL A 66 -13.82 -0.06 -4.55
N ARG A 67 -14.31 -0.14 -3.31
CA ARG A 67 -15.29 -1.13 -2.88
C ARG A 67 -16.55 -0.43 -2.37
N ALA A 68 -17.70 -0.79 -2.92
CA ALA A 68 -19.00 -0.39 -2.39
C ALA A 68 -19.51 -1.45 -1.40
N SER A 69 -19.95 -1.03 -0.21
CA SER A 69 -20.55 -1.92 0.80
C SER A 69 -22.08 -1.78 0.88
N THR A 70 -22.66 -0.88 0.10
CA THR A 70 -24.11 -0.70 -0.03
C THR A 70 -24.49 -0.68 -1.50
N SER A 71 -25.77 -0.89 -1.81
CA SER A 71 -26.23 -0.82 -3.21
C SER A 71 -26.13 0.61 -3.74
N THR A 72 -25.56 0.74 -4.92
CA THR A 72 -25.39 1.99 -5.65
C THR A 72 -26.50 2.25 -6.68
N GLY A 73 -27.30 1.23 -7.00
CA GLY A 73 -28.08 1.16 -8.24
C GLY A 73 -27.18 0.87 -9.45
N MET A 74 -27.73 0.99 -10.66
CA MET A 74 -26.98 0.75 -11.91
C MET A 74 -26.03 1.91 -12.23
N GLY A 75 -24.79 1.59 -12.59
CA GLY A 75 -23.79 2.57 -13.01
C GLY A 75 -22.37 1.98 -13.05
N HIS A 76 -21.36 2.85 -13.11
CA HIS A 76 -19.96 2.43 -13.07
C HIS A 76 -19.13 3.30 -12.12
N TRP A 77 -18.02 2.73 -11.68
CA TRP A 77 -16.96 3.47 -10.99
C TRP A 77 -15.97 4.00 -12.01
N GLU A 78 -15.53 5.24 -11.78
CA GLU A 78 -14.39 5.83 -12.45
C GLU A 78 -13.28 6.04 -11.41
N LEU A 79 -12.11 5.49 -11.70
CA LEU A 79 -10.86 5.76 -11.00
C LEU A 79 -10.09 6.82 -11.78
N PHE A 80 -9.66 7.88 -11.12
CA PHE A 80 -8.94 8.97 -11.75
C PHE A 80 -7.86 9.53 -10.84
N GLY A 81 -6.82 10.06 -11.47
CA GLY A 81 -5.68 10.68 -10.81
C GLY A 81 -5.44 12.09 -11.32
N PRO A 82 -4.25 12.65 -11.03
CA PRO A 82 -3.86 14.02 -11.39
C PRO A 82 -3.90 14.29 -12.89
N ARG A 83 -3.72 13.24 -13.70
CA ARG A 83 -3.66 13.31 -15.17
C ARG A 83 -4.96 12.87 -15.84
N GLY A 84 -6.05 12.71 -15.07
CA GLY A 84 -7.37 12.32 -15.56
C GLY A 84 -7.72 10.86 -15.27
N THR A 85 -8.64 10.32 -16.07
CA THR A 85 -9.19 8.97 -15.91
C THR A 85 -8.11 7.91 -16.06
N ILE A 86 -8.08 6.97 -15.11
CA ILE A 86 -7.18 5.82 -15.12
C ILE A 86 -7.91 4.59 -15.63
N LYS A 87 -9.10 4.32 -15.06
CA LYS A 87 -9.91 3.17 -15.42
C LYS A 87 -11.38 3.41 -15.08
N ASN A 88 -12.25 2.96 -15.98
CA ASN A 88 -13.67 2.82 -15.70
C ASN A 88 -14.01 1.36 -15.48
N SER A 89 -14.92 1.10 -14.57
CA SER A 89 -15.55 -0.21 -14.44
C SER A 89 -16.56 -0.41 -15.57
N LEU A 90 -17.01 -1.65 -15.73
CA LEU A 90 -18.23 -1.90 -16.48
C LEU A 90 -19.44 -1.36 -15.72
N ASP A 91 -20.51 -1.11 -16.45
CA ASP A 91 -21.82 -0.82 -15.86
C ASP A 91 -22.36 -2.03 -15.09
N GLY A 92 -22.98 -1.76 -13.95
CA GLY A 92 -23.65 -2.78 -13.16
C GLY A 92 -24.19 -2.23 -11.85
N GLU A 93 -24.89 -3.09 -11.10
CA GLU A 93 -25.15 -2.82 -9.70
C GLU A 93 -23.89 -3.11 -8.88
N TRP A 94 -23.46 -2.14 -8.08
CA TRP A 94 -22.36 -2.30 -7.15
C TRP A 94 -22.90 -2.38 -5.73
N LYS A 95 -22.87 -3.57 -5.16
CA LYS A 95 -23.12 -3.86 -3.74
C LYS A 95 -22.17 -4.99 -3.35
N ASP A 96 -21.35 -4.76 -2.33
CA ASP A 96 -20.32 -5.71 -1.90
C ASP A 96 -19.35 -6.12 -3.01
N ARG A 97 -19.17 -5.23 -4.00
CA ARG A 97 -18.31 -5.42 -5.17
C ARG A 97 -17.15 -4.45 -5.15
N THR A 98 -16.07 -4.88 -5.80
CA THR A 98 -14.82 -4.14 -5.92
C THR A 98 -14.51 -3.87 -7.38
N HIS A 99 -14.15 -2.63 -7.68
CA HIS A 99 -13.51 -2.25 -8.93
C HIS A 99 -12.06 -1.89 -8.64
N ASP A 100 -11.13 -2.54 -9.34
CA ASP A 100 -9.71 -2.32 -9.17
C ASP A 100 -9.00 -2.02 -10.50
N TRP A 101 -7.86 -1.35 -10.36
CA TRP A 101 -6.87 -1.15 -11.40
C TRP A 101 -5.48 -1.40 -10.82
N SER A 102 -4.59 -1.99 -11.61
CA SER A 102 -3.17 -2.12 -11.31
C SER A 102 -2.33 -1.75 -12.53
N GLY A 103 -1.17 -1.17 -12.27
CA GLY A 103 -0.27 -0.61 -13.27
C GLY A 103 0.53 0.53 -12.67
N TYR A 104 1.59 0.98 -13.33
CA TYR A 104 2.38 2.11 -12.85
C TYR A 104 1.79 3.43 -13.37
N GLN A 105 1.62 4.40 -12.48
CA GLN A 105 1.27 5.79 -12.81
C GLN A 105 2.15 6.73 -11.99
N ASP A 106 2.84 7.63 -12.69
CA ASP A 106 3.63 8.70 -12.08
C ASP A 106 2.73 9.61 -11.23
N GLY A 107 3.19 9.93 -10.02
CA GLY A 107 2.55 10.89 -9.13
C GLY A 107 3.53 11.90 -8.56
N ALA A 108 2.99 12.99 -8.01
CA ALA A 108 3.72 13.99 -7.25
C ALA A 108 3.13 14.14 -5.83
N HIS A 109 3.95 14.61 -4.90
CA HIS A 109 3.48 14.92 -3.55
C HIS A 109 2.32 15.92 -3.58
N GLY A 110 1.27 15.61 -2.83
CA GLY A 110 0.06 16.42 -2.75
C GLY A 110 -1.02 16.04 -3.75
N ASP A 111 -0.71 15.18 -4.72
CA ASP A 111 -1.66 14.70 -5.73
C ASP A 111 -2.85 13.96 -5.12
N LEU A 112 -3.99 14.02 -5.80
CA LEU A 112 -5.22 13.36 -5.39
C LEU A 112 -5.54 12.21 -6.34
N TRP A 113 -5.78 11.05 -5.75
CA TRP A 113 -6.19 9.83 -6.43
C TRP A 113 -7.58 9.47 -5.94
N CYS A 114 -8.52 9.43 -6.86
CA CYS A 114 -9.93 9.50 -6.53
C CYS A 114 -10.75 8.40 -7.20
N ALA A 115 -11.91 8.15 -6.61
CA ALA A 115 -12.97 7.34 -7.18
C ALA A 115 -14.29 8.11 -7.14
N VAL A 116 -15.07 7.98 -8.19
CA VAL A 116 -16.44 8.50 -8.25
C VAL A 116 -17.35 7.47 -8.87
N PHE A 117 -18.57 7.37 -8.35
CA PHE A 117 -19.61 6.56 -8.96
C PHE A 117 -20.44 7.41 -9.91
N TRP A 118 -20.66 6.91 -11.12
CA TRP A 118 -21.55 7.48 -12.12
C TRP A 118 -22.81 6.62 -12.21
N ARG A 119 -23.93 7.16 -11.73
CA ARG A 119 -25.24 6.49 -11.77
C ARG A 119 -25.83 6.61 -13.16
N ASN A 120 -26.25 5.48 -13.72
CA ASN A 120 -27.02 5.41 -14.95
C ASN A 120 -28.48 5.83 -14.67
N THR A 121 -29.00 6.74 -15.49
CA THR A 121 -30.37 7.28 -15.40
C THR A 121 -31.28 6.81 -16.55
N GLY A 122 -30.78 5.95 -17.43
CA GLY A 122 -31.42 5.56 -18.70
C GLY A 122 -31.20 6.58 -19.82
N ALA A 123 -31.10 7.87 -19.51
CA ALA A 123 -30.80 8.94 -20.47
C ALA A 123 -29.31 9.33 -20.52
N GLY A 124 -28.49 8.75 -19.64
CA GLY A 124 -27.07 9.05 -19.50
C GLY A 124 -26.59 8.84 -18.07
N TYR A 125 -25.41 9.35 -17.76
CA TYR A 125 -24.79 9.22 -16.45
C TYR A 125 -24.80 10.53 -15.67
N ILE A 126 -25.14 10.44 -14.39
CA ILE A 126 -24.98 11.54 -13.43
C ILE A 126 -24.03 11.11 -12.33
N LYS A 127 -23.40 12.08 -11.68
CA LYS A 127 -22.55 11.81 -10.53
C LYS A 127 -23.41 11.26 -9.38
N GLY A 128 -23.16 10.00 -8.99
CA GLY A 128 -23.89 9.28 -7.94
C GLY A 128 -23.24 9.39 -6.56
N THR A 129 -21.96 9.76 -6.48
CA THR A 129 -21.26 10.08 -5.22
C THR A 129 -20.45 11.36 -5.37
N GLN A 130 -20.15 12.04 -4.25
CA GLN A 130 -19.01 12.95 -4.26
C GLN A 130 -17.72 12.13 -4.52
N PRO A 131 -16.72 12.70 -5.20
CA PRO A 131 -15.44 12.02 -5.34
C PRO A 131 -14.81 11.76 -3.97
N LEU A 132 -14.37 10.53 -3.73
CA LEU A 132 -13.57 10.16 -2.57
C LEU A 132 -12.12 10.10 -3.01
N CYS A 133 -11.23 10.82 -2.32
CA CYS A 133 -9.87 11.07 -2.81
C CYS A 133 -8.81 10.81 -1.74
N VAL A 134 -7.90 9.89 -2.02
CA VAL A 134 -6.69 9.68 -1.24
C VAL A 134 -5.61 10.64 -1.72
N ARG A 135 -4.99 11.38 -0.79
CA ARG A 135 -3.87 12.27 -1.09
C ARG A 135 -2.55 11.51 -1.04
N ALA A 136 -1.72 11.71 -2.06
CA ALA A 136 -0.32 11.30 -2.05
C ALA A 136 0.44 12.16 -1.03
N GLY A 137 0.61 11.64 0.19
CA GLY A 137 1.37 12.29 1.25
C GLY A 137 2.74 11.65 1.48
N GLY A 138 3.74 12.47 1.81
CA GLY A 138 4.79 12.09 2.75
C GLY A 138 4.21 12.10 4.18
N ILE A 139 4.80 11.31 5.06
CA ILE A 139 4.39 11.13 6.47
C ILE A 139 4.33 12.47 7.20
#